data_AF-A0A3D4BC28-F1
#
_entry.id   AF-A0A3D4BC28-F1
#
_cell.length_a   1.000
_cell.length_b   1.000
_cell.length_c   1.000
_cell.angle_alpha   90.00
_cell.angle_beta   90.00
_cell.angle_gamma   90.00
#
_symmetry.space_group_name_H-M   'P 1'
#
loop_
_entity.id
_entity.type
_entity.pdbx_description
1 polymer ?
#
loop_
_entity_poly.entity_id
_entity_poly.type
_entity_poly.pdbx_seq_one_letter_code
_entity_poly.pdbx_strand_id
1 'polypeptide(L)' 'RVLLFSENKPEWGIACFAAMVAGVAIIPVDRQTPVHEIWAVARFTSARAILCSESGYRILMDETP' A
#
# COMPACT_ATOMS: atom_id res chain seq x y z
N ARG A 1 -3.71 4.13 -9.69
CA ARG A 1 -4.13 3.46 -8.45
C ARG A 1 -2.90 2.91 -7.79
N VAL A 2 -2.64 3.36 -6.56
CA VAL A 2 -1.46 2.98 -5.79
C VAL A 2 -1.94 2.46 -4.44
N LEU A 3 -1.48 1.27 -4.06
CA LEU A 3 -1.79 0.72 -2.75
C LEU A 3 -0.79 1.28 -1.74
N LEU A 4 -1.25 1.65 -0.55
CA LEU A 4 -0.42 2.13 0.54
C LEU A 4 -0.49 1.15 1.71
N PHE A 5 0.64 0.50 2.00
CA PHE A 5 0.79 -0.47 3.08
C PHE A 5 1.93 -0.06 4.01
N SER A 6 1.59 0.64 5.08
CA SER A 6 2.58 1.11 6.06
C SER A 6 1.98 1.20 7.45
N GLU A 7 2.83 1.28 8.47
CA GLU A 7 2.40 1.62 9.82
C GLU A 7 1.83 3.05 9.89
N ASN A 8 1.22 3.42 11.02
CA ASN A 8 0.78 4.79 11.28
C ASN A 8 1.97 5.73 11.52
N LYS A 9 2.67 6.06 10.43
CA LYS A 9 3.82 6.96 10.37
C LYS A 9 3.48 8.23 9.58
N PRO A 10 4.21 9.34 9.77
CA PRO A 10 3.95 10.59 9.04
C PRO A 10 3.92 10.43 7.50
N GLU A 11 4.76 9.55 6.96
CA GLU A 11 4.84 9.24 5.53
C GLU A 11 3.51 8.71 4.97
N TRP A 12 2.70 8.05 5.80
CA TRP A 12 1.38 7.58 5.40
C TRP A 12 0.47 8.75 5.06
N GLY A 13 0.43 9.77 5.93
CA GLY A 13 -0.34 10.99 5.70
C GLY A 13 0.18 11.76 4.49
N ILE A 14 1.50 11.90 4.38
CA ILE A 14 2.15 12.57 3.25
C ILE A 14 1.80 11.87 1.93
N ALA A 15 1.85 10.53 1.87
CA ALA A 15 1.52 9.77 0.68
C ALA A 15 0.06 9.96 0.26
N CYS A 16 -0.87 9.98 1.22
CA CYS A 16 -2.27 10.28 0.97
C CYS A 16 -2.47 11.70 0.40
N PHE A 17 -1.82 12.71 0.98
CA PHE A 17 -1.88 14.08 0.45
C PHE A 17 -1.25 14.20 -0.92
N ALA A 18 -0.08 13.60 -1.15
CA ALA A 18 0.58 13.60 -2.44
C ALA A 18 -0.28 12.95 -3.53
N ALA A 19 -0.98 11.85 -3.20
CA ALA A 19 -1.89 11.21 -4.13
C ALA A 19 -3.08 12.10 -4.49
N MET A 20 -3.66 12.82 -3.52
CA MET A 20 -4.72 13.80 -3.77
C MET A 20 -4.24 14.94 -4.68
N VAL A 21 -3.07 15.51 -4.39
CA VAL A 21 -2.45 16.58 -5.22
C VAL A 21 -2.14 16.10 -6.63
N ALA A 22 -1.68 14.86 -6.79
CA ALA A 22 -1.33 14.27 -8.08
C ALA A 22 -2.53 13.73 -8.88
N GLY A 23 -3.76 13.78 -8.34
CA GLY A 23 -4.94 13.19 -8.98
C GLY A 23 -4.87 11.65 -9.05
N VAL A 24 -4.11 11.01 -8.17
CA VAL A 24 -3.92 9.56 -8.12
C VAL A 24 -4.86 8.97 -7.08
N ALA A 25 -5.64 7.95 -7.48
CA ALA A 25 -6.39 7.15 -6.53
C ALA A 25 -5.43 6.32 -5.65
N ILE A 26 -5.44 6.56 -4.34
CA ILE A 26 -4.68 5.80 -3.34
C ILE A 26 -5.60 4.83 -2.61
N ILE A 27 -5.11 3.61 -2.36
CA ILE A 27 -5.83 2.56 -1.64
C ILE A 27 -5.07 2.31 -0.34
N PRO A 28 -5.48 2.93 0.78
CA PRO A 28 -4.91 2.63 2.08
C PRO A 28 -5.31 1.22 2.53
N VAL A 29 -4.36 0.44 3.00
CA VAL A 29 -4.60 -0.86 3.60
C VAL A 29 -4.05 -0.88 5.02
N ASP A 30 -4.79 -1.49 5.93
CA ASP A 30 -4.36 -1.64 7.31
C ASP A 30 -3.10 -2.50 7.40
N ARG A 31 -2.19 -2.14 8.31
CA ARG A 31 -0.93 -2.87 8.47
C ARG A 31 -1.14 -4.33 8.89
N GLN A 32 -2.24 -4.64 9.57
CA GLN A 32 -2.58 -5.96 10.07
C GLN A 32 -3.26 -6.83 9.00
N THR A 33 -3.59 -6.28 7.84
CA THR A 33 -4.16 -7.06 6.73
C THR A 33 -3.20 -8.18 6.31
N PRO A 34 -3.66 -9.44 6.21
CA PRO A 34 -2.83 -10.55 5.74
C PRO A 34 -2.30 -10.33 4.33
N VAL A 35 -1.07 -10.79 4.05
CA VAL A 35 -0.38 -10.51 2.79
C VAL A 35 -1.16 -10.99 1.56
N HIS A 36 -1.78 -12.17 1.63
CA HIS A 36 -2.61 -12.69 0.55
C HIS A 36 -3.81 -11.78 0.22
N GLU A 37 -4.41 -11.13 1.21
CA GLU A 37 -5.48 -10.15 1.01
C GLU A 37 -4.94 -8.85 0.42
N ILE A 38 -3.76 -8.39 0.83
CA ILE A 38 -3.08 -7.22 0.23
C ILE A 38 -2.91 -7.44 -1.28
N TRP A 39 -2.39 -8.61 -1.66
CA TRP A 39 -2.23 -8.97 -3.07
C TRP A 39 -3.58 -9.12 -3.81
N ALA A 40 -4.60 -9.65 -3.14
CA ALA A 40 -5.95 -9.72 -3.70
C ALA A 40 -6.52 -8.32 -3.96
N VAL A 41 -6.38 -7.38 -3.01
CA VAL A 41 -6.79 -5.98 -3.16
C VAL A 41 -5.99 -5.28 -4.27
N ALA A 42 -4.68 -5.51 -4.34
CA ALA A 42 -3.83 -4.97 -5.41
C ALA A 42 -4.33 -5.41 -6.80
N ARG A 43 -4.64 -6.71 -6.97
CA ARG A 43 -5.20 -7.25 -8.21
C ARG A 43 -6.60 -6.71 -8.51
N PHE A 44 -7.50 -6.77 -7.52
CA PHE A 44 -8.89 -6.31 -7.66
C PHE A 44 -8.97 -4.85 -8.08
N THR A 45 -8.13 -4.00 -7.47
CA THR A 45 -8.09 -2.57 -7.80
C THR A 45 -7.25 -2.26 -9.03
N SER A 46 -6.53 -3.26 -9.59
CA SER A 46 -5.51 -3.05 -10.63
C SER A 46 -4.50 -1.96 -10.21
N ALA A 47 -4.01 -2.06 -8.97
CA ALA A 47 -2.97 -1.17 -8.47
C ALA A 47 -1.70 -1.32 -9.32
N ARG A 48 -1.11 -0.20 -9.73
CA ARG A 48 0.10 -0.18 -10.56
C ARG A 48 1.39 -0.14 -9.75
N ALA A 49 1.28 0.19 -8.46
CA ALA A 49 2.40 0.26 -7.53
C ALA A 49 1.89 0.05 -6.10
N ILE A 50 2.78 -0.41 -5.23
CA ILE A 50 2.58 -0.50 -3.79
C ILE A 50 3.63 0.40 -3.13
N LEU A 51 3.17 1.40 -2.37
CA LEU A 51 4.00 2.17 -1.46
C LEU A 51 3.98 1.47 -0.10
N CYS A 52 5.15 1.18 0.46
CA CYS A 52 5.25 0.54 1.76
C CYS A 52 6.44 1.05 2.57
N SER A 53 6.36 0.88 3.89
CA SER A 53 7.54 1.03 4.75
C SER A 53 8.50 -0.13 4.54
N GLU A 54 9.75 0.03 4.96
CA GLU A 54 10.76 -1.00 4.86
C GLU A 54 10.34 -2.33 5.53
N SER A 55 9.70 -2.26 6.69
CA SER A 55 9.10 -3.41 7.38
C SER A 55 7.99 -4.07 6.57
N GLY A 56 7.10 -3.27 5.96
CA GLY A 56 6.06 -3.77 5.07
C GLY A 56 6.63 -4.43 3.82
N TYR A 57 7.69 -3.87 3.25
CA TYR A 57 8.39 -4.44 2.09
C TYR A 57 8.91 -5.86 2.37
N ARG A 58 9.57 -6.08 3.52
CA ARG A 58 10.08 -7.42 3.89
C ARG A 58 8.96 -8.44 3.96
N ILE A 59 7.84 -8.08 4.59
CA ILE A 59 6.66 -8.94 4.71
C ILE A 59 6.06 -9.28 3.36
N LEU A 60 5.98 -8.31 2.45
CA LEU A 60 5.46 -8.55 1.10
C LEU A 60 6.40 -9.42 0.26
N MET A 61 7.71 -9.39 0.52
CA MET A 61 8.70 -10.18 -0.21
C MET A 61 8.76 -11.63 0.25
N ASP A 62 8.60 -11.89 1.55
CA ASP A 62 8.57 -13.24 2.10
C ASP A 62 7.38 -14.07 1.57
N GLU A 63 6.29 -13.40 1.19
CA GLU A 63 5.06 -14.00 0.65
C GLU A 63 4.72 -13.41 -0.74
N THR A 64 5.73 -13.32 -1.61
CA THR A 64 5.51 -12.95 -3.01
C THR A 64 4.70 -14.04 -3.73
N PRO A 65 3.61 -13.70 -4.45
CA PRO A 65 2.81 -14.66 -5.19
C PRO A 65 3.51 -15.18 -6.45
#